data_AF-A0A920HPD9-F1
#
_entry.id   AF-A0A920HPD9-F1
#
_cell.length_a   1.000
_cell.length_b   1.000
_cell.length_c   1.000
_cell.angle_alpha   90.00
_cell.angle_beta   90.00
_cell.angle_gamma   90.00
#
_symmetry.space_group_name_H-M   'P 1'
#
loop_
_entity.id
_entity.type
_entity.pdbx_description
1 polymer ?
#
loop_
_entity_poly.entity_id
_entity_poly.type
_entity_poly.pdbx_seq_one_letter_code
_entity_poly.pdbx_strand_id
1 'polypeptide(L)'
;MLSDEGNDFLDKILPGLGLMKDNSSVYDMENVNLIHHINQALKAHKIFNKDTDYLVKDNQVIIIDEFTGRMMEGRRFSDGLHQALEAKERVAIQPENRTMASITFQNYFRLYEKLSGMTGTASTEAEEFMDIYNLDVIEIPPNINISRKDLDDEIYRTSSEKYDAILDSIVNANKKGQPVLVGTTSIEKSEYLSKLLKNKKIKHNVLNAKYHEKESEIIADAGKYGSVTIATNMAGRGTDIQLGGSNGSEEEKINH
;
A
#
# COMPACT_ATOMS: atom_id res chain seq x y z
N MET A 1 30.97 -3.42 -4.51
CA MET A 1 31.34 -4.55 -5.38
C MET A 1 32.84 -4.70 -5.30
N LEU A 2 33.35 -5.92 -5.42
CA LEU A 2 34.78 -6.18 -5.45
C LEU A 2 35.42 -5.40 -6.61
N SER A 3 36.57 -4.78 -6.36
CA SER A 3 37.45 -4.25 -7.41
C SER A 3 38.16 -5.40 -8.11
N ASP A 4 38.77 -5.13 -9.26
CA ASP A 4 39.60 -6.11 -9.98
C ASP A 4 40.71 -6.67 -9.08
N GLU A 5 41.36 -5.81 -8.29
CA GLU A 5 42.35 -6.23 -7.27
C GLU A 5 41.75 -7.19 -6.22
N GLY A 6 40.49 -6.97 -5.83
CA GLY A 6 39.78 -7.85 -4.90
C GLY A 6 39.45 -9.21 -5.53
N ASN A 7 39.10 -9.22 -6.81
CA ASN A 7 38.87 -10.44 -7.57
C ASN A 7 40.17 -11.24 -7.74
N ASP A 8 41.29 -10.59 -8.07
CA ASP A 8 42.61 -11.22 -8.17
C ASP A 8 43.09 -11.82 -6.84
N PHE A 9 42.71 -11.19 -5.71
CA PHE A 9 42.99 -11.71 -4.38
C PHE A 9 42.18 -12.97 -4.09
N LEU A 10 40.90 -12.99 -4.48
CA LEU A 10 40.03 -14.16 -4.32
C LEU A 10 40.48 -15.33 -5.19
N ASP A 11 40.90 -15.10 -6.43
CA ASP A 11 41.43 -16.12 -7.33
C ASP A 11 42.61 -16.90 -6.72
N LYS A 12 43.41 -16.24 -5.87
CA LYS A 12 44.55 -16.88 -5.20
C LYS A 12 44.17 -17.66 -3.95
N ILE A 13 43.14 -17.22 -3.22
CA ILE A 13 42.80 -17.75 -1.89
C ILE A 13 41.73 -18.84 -1.97
N LEU A 14 40.71 -18.66 -2.81
CA LEU A 14 39.58 -19.57 -2.88
C LEU A 14 39.97 -21.02 -3.23
N PRO A 15 40.98 -21.28 -4.11
CA PRO A 15 41.45 -22.64 -4.37
C PRO A 15 42.13 -23.27 -3.14
N GLY A 16 42.95 -22.51 -2.43
CA GLY A 16 43.62 -22.96 -1.20
C GLY A 16 42.65 -23.28 -0.05
N LEU A 17 41.43 -22.73 -0.08
CA LEU A 17 40.35 -23.05 0.85
C LEU A 17 39.45 -24.19 0.38
N GLY A 18 39.69 -24.76 -0.82
CA GLY A 18 38.87 -25.80 -1.42
C GLY A 18 37.48 -25.32 -1.85
N LEU A 19 37.27 -24.01 -1.97
CA LEU A 19 35.99 -23.39 -2.37
C LEU A 19 35.89 -23.17 -3.88
N MET A 20 37.02 -23.27 -4.59
CA MET A 20 37.15 -23.07 -6.04
C MET A 20 38.18 -24.06 -6.61
N LYS A 21 38.10 -24.42 -7.89
CA LYS A 21 39.09 -25.33 -8.52
C LYS A 21 40.39 -24.56 -8.81
N ASP A 22 41.53 -25.24 -8.75
CA ASP A 22 42.87 -24.64 -8.95
C ASP A 22 43.07 -23.94 -10.31
N ASN A 23 42.35 -24.36 -11.35
CA ASN A 23 42.41 -23.78 -12.70
C ASN A 23 41.14 -23.00 -13.09
N SER A 24 40.32 -22.61 -12.12
CA SER A 24 39.12 -21.80 -12.38
C SER A 24 39.32 -20.37 -11.90
N SER A 25 38.62 -19.43 -12.53
CA SER A 25 38.60 -18.02 -12.17
C SER A 25 37.27 -17.65 -11.50
N VAL A 26 37.29 -16.62 -10.65
CA VAL A 26 36.09 -15.97 -10.11
C VAL A 26 35.10 -15.51 -11.19
N TYR A 27 35.56 -15.28 -12.42
CA TYR A 27 34.71 -14.90 -13.56
C TYR A 27 34.01 -16.10 -14.23
N ASP A 28 34.36 -17.33 -13.85
CA ASP A 28 33.75 -18.52 -14.44
C ASP A 28 32.28 -18.65 -14.02
N MET A 29 31.44 -19.10 -14.95
CA MET A 29 30.00 -19.26 -14.72
C MET A 29 29.69 -20.21 -13.54
N GLU A 30 30.56 -21.19 -13.28
CA GLU A 30 30.44 -22.12 -12.16
C GLU A 30 30.56 -21.43 -10.79
N ASN A 31 31.27 -20.30 -10.72
CA ASN A 31 31.59 -19.58 -9.48
C ASN A 31 30.64 -18.40 -9.19
N VAL A 32 29.67 -18.11 -10.07
CA VAL A 32 28.76 -16.96 -9.94
C VAL A 32 28.06 -16.93 -8.58
N ASN A 33 27.55 -18.07 -8.09
CA ASN A 33 26.88 -18.15 -6.80
C ASN A 33 27.85 -17.92 -5.62
N LEU A 34 29.09 -18.41 -5.72
CA LEU A 34 30.11 -18.20 -4.70
C LEU A 34 30.48 -16.72 -4.59
N ILE A 35 30.70 -16.06 -5.72
CA ILE A 35 30.99 -14.62 -5.78
C ILE A 35 29.81 -13.80 -5.29
N HIS A 36 28.58 -14.22 -5.59
CA HIS A 36 27.39 -13.61 -5.02
C HIS A 36 27.41 -13.64 -3.49
N HIS A 37 27.62 -14.82 -2.91
CA HIS A 37 27.68 -14.99 -1.45
C HIS A 37 28.83 -14.20 -0.81
N ILE A 38 30.01 -14.16 -1.43
CA ILE A 38 31.14 -13.35 -0.93
C ILE A 38 30.78 -11.86 -0.95
N ASN A 39 30.15 -11.36 -2.01
CA ASN A 39 29.71 -9.97 -2.07
C ASN A 39 28.67 -9.66 -0.97
N GLN A 40 27.70 -10.54 -0.74
CA GLN A 40 26.72 -10.34 0.34
C GLN A 40 27.38 -10.40 1.73
N ALA A 41 28.35 -11.30 1.93
CA ALA A 41 29.14 -11.36 3.16
C ALA A 41 29.92 -10.06 3.39
N LEU A 42 30.59 -9.53 2.35
CA LEU A 42 31.31 -8.26 2.45
C LEU A 42 30.36 -7.09 2.77
N LYS A 43 29.18 -7.01 2.15
CA LYS A 43 28.16 -6.02 2.50
C LYS A 43 27.73 -6.16 3.96
N ALA A 44 27.40 -7.37 4.40
CA ALA A 44 27.04 -7.66 5.78
C ALA A 44 28.15 -7.24 6.77
N HIS A 45 29.43 -7.41 6.42
CA HIS A 45 30.56 -7.08 7.27
C HIS A 45 30.98 -5.60 7.25
N LYS A 46 30.77 -4.88 6.15
CA LYS A 46 31.34 -3.53 5.95
C LYS A 46 30.32 -2.42 5.75
N ILE A 47 29.11 -2.74 5.32
CA ILE A 47 28.06 -1.76 5.06
C ILE A 47 27.05 -1.77 6.21
N PHE A 48 26.65 -2.96 6.68
CA PHE A 48 25.62 -3.11 7.70
C PHE A 48 26.22 -3.24 9.10
N ASN A 49 25.77 -2.36 10.00
CA ASN A 49 26.22 -2.24 11.37
C ASN A 49 25.14 -2.76 12.34
N LYS A 50 25.61 -3.55 13.31
CA LYS A 50 24.80 -4.01 14.42
C LYS A 50 24.42 -2.81 15.29
N ASP A 51 23.21 -2.84 15.83
CA ASP A 51 22.60 -1.81 16.67
C ASP A 51 22.31 -0.48 15.95
N THR A 52 22.48 -0.43 14.62
CA THR A 52 22.09 0.70 13.77
C THR A 52 21.16 0.25 12.66
N ASP A 53 21.61 -0.69 11.81
CA ASP A 53 20.82 -1.16 10.66
C ASP A 53 20.00 -2.41 10.99
N TYR A 54 20.47 -3.20 11.95
CA TYR A 54 19.82 -4.41 12.44
C TYR A 54 20.24 -4.69 13.88
N LEU A 55 19.48 -5.53 14.56
CA LEU A 55 19.81 -6.07 15.87
C LEU A 55 19.66 -7.59 15.87
N VAL A 56 20.25 -8.23 16.88
CA VAL A 56 20.10 -9.66 17.10
C VAL A 56 19.31 -9.89 18.38
N LYS A 57 18.17 -10.55 18.27
CA LYS A 57 17.30 -10.87 19.40
C LYS A 57 16.66 -12.23 19.19
N ASP A 58 16.52 -13.02 20.25
CA ASP A 58 15.92 -14.36 20.21
C ASP A 58 16.51 -15.27 19.12
N ASN A 59 17.83 -15.17 18.92
CA ASN A 59 18.59 -15.88 17.87
C ASN A 59 18.12 -15.57 16.43
N GLN A 60 17.63 -14.36 16.19
CA GLN A 60 17.19 -13.85 14.89
C GLN A 60 17.74 -12.46 14.62
N VAL A 61 18.01 -12.16 13.34
CA VAL A 61 18.35 -10.82 12.86
C VAL A 61 17.06 -10.04 12.62
N ILE A 62 16.89 -8.91 13.31
CA ILE A 62 15.73 -8.03 13.16
C ILE A 62 16.19 -6.71 12.56
N ILE A 63 15.55 -6.27 11.48
CA ILE A 63 15.90 -5.02 10.79
C ILE A 63 15.41 -3.83 11.62
N ILE A 64 16.23 -2.78 11.69
CA ILE A 64 15.85 -1.50 12.27
C ILE A 64 15.48 -0.53 11.14
N ASP A 65 14.35 0.14 11.27
CA ASP A 65 13.98 1.23 10.37
C ASP A 65 14.88 2.45 10.62
N GLU A 66 15.63 2.87 9.61
CA GLU A 66 16.58 3.99 9.68
C GLU A 66 15.91 5.32 10.06
N PHE A 67 14.63 5.51 9.73
CA PHE A 67 13.92 6.76 10.01
C PHE A 67 13.27 6.80 11.39
N THR A 68 12.80 5.65 11.87
CA THR A 68 11.99 5.58 13.10
C THR A 68 12.68 4.88 14.26
N GLY A 69 13.79 4.17 14.01
CA GLY A 69 14.49 3.31 14.97
C GLY A 69 13.67 2.10 15.42
N ARG A 70 12.55 1.80 14.75
CA ARG A 70 11.65 0.72 15.13
C ARG A 70 12.13 -0.62 14.58
N MET A 71 11.89 -1.66 15.37
CA MET A 71 12.11 -3.05 14.98
C MET A 71 11.07 -3.47 13.93
N MET A 72 11.53 -3.94 12.78
CA MET A 72 10.68 -4.45 11.69
C MET A 72 10.65 -5.98 11.71
N GLU A 73 9.91 -6.55 12.67
CA GLU A 73 9.71 -8.00 12.77
C GLU A 73 9.03 -8.56 11.51
N GLY A 74 9.48 -9.72 11.04
CA GLY A 74 8.97 -10.38 9.83
C GLY A 74 9.53 -9.84 8.51
N ARG A 75 10.26 -8.72 8.51
CA ARG A 75 10.99 -8.25 7.31
C ARG A 75 12.37 -8.87 7.24
N ARG A 76 12.79 -9.23 6.03
CA ARG A 76 14.13 -9.76 5.73
C ARG A 76 14.75 -8.96 4.59
N PHE A 77 16.07 -8.82 4.63
CA PHE A 77 16.82 -8.29 3.49
C PHE A 77 16.76 -9.34 2.35
N SER A 78 16.64 -8.88 1.11
CA SER A 78 16.57 -9.75 -0.06
C SER A 78 17.96 -10.19 -0.54
N ASP A 79 18.00 -11.04 -1.56
CA ASP A 79 19.21 -11.33 -2.34
C ASP A 79 20.35 -11.99 -1.54
N GLY A 80 19.99 -12.84 -0.57
CA GLY A 80 20.96 -13.52 0.30
C GLY A 80 21.62 -12.66 1.38
N LEU A 81 21.35 -11.34 1.44
CA LEU A 81 21.99 -10.44 2.40
C LEU A 81 21.58 -10.75 3.84
N HIS A 82 20.33 -11.14 4.07
CA HIS A 82 19.85 -11.45 5.42
C HIS A 82 20.52 -12.71 5.96
N GLN A 83 20.73 -13.72 5.11
CA GLN A 83 21.47 -14.94 5.45
C GLN A 83 22.95 -14.63 5.73
N ALA A 84 23.55 -13.70 4.97
CA ALA A 84 24.91 -13.25 5.23
C ALA A 84 25.04 -12.57 6.61
N LEU A 85 24.04 -11.77 7.01
CA LEU A 85 23.98 -11.19 8.37
C LEU A 85 23.75 -12.26 9.44
N GLU A 86 22.87 -13.22 9.19
CA GLU A 86 22.64 -14.35 10.09
C GLU A 86 23.93 -15.17 10.31
N ALA A 87 24.68 -15.43 9.23
CA ALA A 87 25.97 -16.11 9.28
C ALA A 87 27.04 -15.29 10.01
N LYS A 88 27.13 -13.98 9.75
CA LYS A 88 28.05 -13.04 10.44
C LYS A 88 27.82 -13.05 11.95
N GLU A 89 26.57 -13.00 12.37
CA GLU A 89 26.19 -12.95 13.80
C GLU A 89 26.09 -14.34 14.45
N ARG A 90 26.36 -15.41 13.69
CA ARG A 90 26.32 -16.81 14.14
C ARG A 90 24.96 -17.23 14.70
N VAL A 91 23.88 -16.71 14.11
CA VAL A 91 22.51 -17.11 14.44
C VAL A 91 22.01 -18.19 13.47
N ALA A 92 20.84 -18.77 13.77
CA ALA A 92 20.26 -19.80 12.92
C ALA A 92 19.89 -19.22 11.54
N ILE A 93 20.62 -19.65 10.50
CA ILE A 93 20.35 -19.24 9.13
C ILE A 93 19.02 -19.83 8.69
N GLN A 94 18.05 -18.96 8.42
CA GLN A 94 16.75 -19.39 7.94
C GLN A 94 16.77 -19.54 6.42
N PRO A 95 16.10 -20.55 5.85
CA PRO A 95 16.05 -20.75 4.40
C PRO A 95 15.56 -19.48 3.69
N GLU A 96 16.11 -19.25 2.51
CA GLU A 96 15.69 -18.14 1.66
C GLU A 96 14.27 -18.39 1.13
N ASN A 97 13.42 -17.38 1.26
CA ASN A 97 12.16 -17.37 0.53
C ASN A 97 12.48 -17.09 -0.94
N ARG A 98 12.57 -18.15 -1.73
CA ARG A 98 12.78 -18.04 -3.17
C ARG A 98 11.45 -17.83 -3.88
N THR A 99 11.35 -16.78 -4.68
CA THR A 99 10.22 -16.59 -5.58
C THR A 99 10.22 -17.70 -6.64
N MET A 100 9.24 -18.59 -6.58
CA MET A 100 9.11 -19.70 -7.55
C MET A 100 8.50 -19.25 -8.88
N ALA A 101 7.56 -18.31 -8.82
CA ALA A 101 6.91 -17.72 -9.98
C ALA A 101 6.52 -16.27 -9.67
N SER A 102 6.59 -15.41 -10.68
CA SER A 102 6.12 -14.03 -10.60
C SER A 102 5.57 -13.60 -11.96
N ILE A 103 4.54 -12.77 -11.93
CA ILE A 103 3.98 -12.11 -13.11
C ILE A 103 3.42 -10.76 -12.66
N THR A 104 3.56 -9.74 -13.49
CA THR A 104 2.91 -8.45 -13.24
C THR A 104 1.44 -8.52 -13.66
N PHE A 105 0.56 -7.70 -13.08
CA PHE A 105 -0.84 -7.67 -13.51
C PHE A 105 -0.98 -7.30 -14.99
N GLN A 106 -0.13 -6.39 -15.49
CA GLN A 106 -0.11 -6.03 -16.91
C GLN A 106 0.10 -7.28 -17.78
N ASN A 107 1.15 -8.05 -17.51
CA ASN A 107 1.46 -9.24 -18.29
C ASN A 107 0.42 -10.34 -18.08
N TYR A 108 -0.10 -10.49 -16.87
CA TYR A 108 -1.14 -11.46 -16.55
C TYR A 108 -2.41 -11.24 -17.37
N PHE A 109 -2.92 -10.01 -17.43
CA PHE A 109 -4.12 -9.71 -18.21
C PHE A 109 -3.91 -9.81 -19.72
N ARG A 110 -2.69 -9.58 -20.22
CA ARG A 110 -2.34 -9.78 -21.63
C ARG A 110 -2.35 -11.25 -22.07
N LEU A 111 -2.36 -12.20 -21.14
CA LEU A 111 -2.48 -13.63 -21.48
C LEU A 111 -3.90 -14.03 -21.91
N TYR A 112 -4.91 -13.20 -21.61
CA TYR A 112 -6.29 -13.49 -21.97
C TYR A 112 -6.52 -13.25 -23.46
N GLU A 113 -7.15 -14.20 -24.15
CA GLU A 113 -7.52 -14.05 -25.58
C GLU A 113 -8.46 -12.87 -25.82
N LYS A 114 -9.31 -12.57 -24.84
CA LYS A 114 -10.23 -11.43 -24.85
C LYS A 114 -10.19 -10.72 -23.51
N LEU A 115 -9.91 -9.42 -23.56
CA LEU A 115 -9.88 -8.55 -22.38
C LEU A 115 -10.87 -7.40 -22.56
N SER A 116 -11.61 -7.10 -21.49
CA SER A 116 -12.55 -5.98 -21.43
C SER A 116 -12.70 -5.54 -19.97
N GLY A 117 -13.00 -4.26 -19.74
CA GLY A 117 -13.18 -3.70 -18.40
C GLY A 117 -14.27 -2.64 -18.35
N MET A 118 -14.68 -2.27 -17.15
CA MET A 118 -15.63 -1.19 -16.90
C MET A 118 -15.17 -0.35 -15.71
N THR A 119 -15.29 0.97 -15.83
CA THR A 119 -15.01 1.94 -14.76
C THR A 119 -15.65 3.27 -15.10
N GLY A 120 -15.91 4.11 -14.09
CA GLY A 120 -16.48 5.45 -14.27
C GLY A 120 -15.46 6.53 -14.64
N THR A 121 -14.16 6.22 -14.66
CA THR A 121 -13.08 7.23 -14.79
C THR A 121 -11.97 6.79 -15.74
N ALA A 122 -12.25 5.96 -16.76
CA ALA A 122 -11.23 5.47 -17.69
C ALA A 122 -10.75 6.52 -18.69
N SER A 123 -11.54 7.56 -18.96
CA SER A 123 -11.26 8.50 -20.06
C SER A 123 -9.93 9.24 -19.91
N THR A 124 -9.45 9.48 -18.70
CA THR A 124 -8.15 10.13 -18.46
C THR A 124 -6.97 9.21 -18.73
N GLU A 125 -7.15 7.90 -18.55
CA GLU A 125 -6.10 6.89 -18.70
C GLU A 125 -6.22 6.13 -20.04
N ALA A 126 -6.98 6.66 -21.00
CA ALA A 126 -7.28 5.96 -22.25
C ALA A 126 -6.02 5.62 -23.07
N GLU A 127 -5.03 6.52 -23.07
CA GLU A 127 -3.75 6.29 -23.73
C GLU A 127 -2.97 5.13 -23.07
N GLU A 128 -2.93 5.08 -21.73
CA GLU A 128 -2.27 3.98 -21.01
C GLU A 128 -2.98 2.63 -21.24
N PHE A 129 -4.31 2.61 -21.28
CA PHE A 129 -5.08 1.41 -21.60
C PHE A 129 -4.79 0.91 -23.02
N MET A 130 -4.65 1.81 -23.98
CA MET A 130 -4.31 1.47 -25.35
C MET A 130 -2.87 0.94 -25.45
N ASP A 131 -1.90 1.63 -24.84
CA ASP A 131 -0.49 1.25 -24.95
C ASP A 131 -0.15 -0.06 -24.24
N ILE A 132 -0.74 -0.30 -23.07
CA ILE A 132 -0.43 -1.48 -22.25
C ILE A 132 -1.28 -2.68 -22.66
N TYR A 133 -2.57 -2.48 -22.93
CA TYR A 133 -3.55 -3.55 -23.09
C TYR A 133 -4.21 -3.59 -24.47
N ASN A 134 -3.95 -2.60 -25.34
CA ASN A 134 -4.64 -2.43 -26.62
C ASN A 134 -6.17 -2.39 -26.43
N LEU A 135 -6.61 -1.64 -25.43
CA LEU A 135 -8.02 -1.46 -25.08
C LEU A 135 -8.47 -0.04 -25.39
N ASP A 136 -9.48 0.07 -26.25
CA ASP A 136 -10.18 1.33 -26.47
C ASP A 136 -11.05 1.69 -25.26
N VAL A 137 -11.08 2.98 -24.92
CA VAL A 137 -11.98 3.53 -23.91
C VAL A 137 -13.14 4.23 -24.60
N ILE A 138 -14.35 3.77 -24.30
CA ILE A 138 -15.59 4.35 -24.82
C ILE A 138 -16.38 4.94 -23.66
N GLU A 139 -16.67 6.24 -23.74
CA GLU A 139 -17.52 6.93 -22.76
C GLU A 139 -19.00 6.64 -23.06
N ILE A 140 -19.68 6.00 -22.11
CA ILE A 140 -21.10 5.69 -22.20
C ILE A 140 -21.88 6.83 -21.52
N PRO A 141 -22.86 7.47 -22.20
CA PRO A 141 -23.62 8.55 -21.60
C PRO A 141 -24.42 8.07 -20.38
N PRO A 142 -24.57 8.90 -19.34
CA PRO A 142 -25.33 8.54 -18.16
C PRO A 142 -26.83 8.42 -18.50
N ASN A 143 -27.53 7.54 -17.79
CA ASN A 143 -28.97 7.36 -17.95
C ASN A 143 -29.79 8.64 -17.63
N ILE A 144 -29.25 9.50 -16.76
CA ILE A 144 -29.86 10.77 -16.34
C ILE A 144 -28.80 11.87 -16.38
N ASN A 145 -29.20 13.08 -16.76
CA ASN A 145 -28.32 14.25 -16.75
C ASN A 145 -27.77 14.51 -15.34
N ILE A 146 -26.46 14.70 -15.27
CA ILE A 146 -25.75 14.94 -14.01
C ILE A 146 -26.10 16.34 -13.50
N SER A 147 -26.66 16.40 -12.28
CA SER A 147 -26.95 17.66 -11.58
C SER A 147 -26.01 17.91 -10.39
N ARG A 148 -24.93 17.12 -10.27
CA ARG A 148 -23.93 17.26 -9.21
C ARG A 148 -23.22 18.61 -9.38
N LYS A 149 -23.03 19.33 -8.27
CA LYS A 149 -22.27 20.57 -8.23
C LYS A 149 -20.91 20.29 -7.60
N ASP A 150 -19.88 20.32 -8.42
CA ASP A 150 -18.49 20.22 -7.97
C ASP A 150 -18.01 21.63 -7.63
N LEU A 151 -17.57 21.82 -6.39
CA LEU A 151 -17.05 23.09 -5.89
C LEU A 151 -15.53 23.11 -6.01
N ASP A 152 -14.95 24.31 -6.07
CA ASP A 152 -13.49 24.49 -6.10
C ASP A 152 -12.82 24.03 -4.80
N ASP A 153 -11.56 23.63 -4.90
CA ASP A 153 -10.76 23.21 -3.75
C ASP A 153 -10.49 24.37 -2.78
N GLU A 154 -10.67 24.12 -1.48
CA GLU A 154 -10.31 25.07 -0.42
C GLU A 154 -8.94 24.72 0.18
N ILE A 155 -7.98 25.65 0.06
CA ILE A 155 -6.60 25.47 0.55
C ILE A 155 -6.38 26.32 1.81
N TYR A 156 -5.87 25.68 2.86
CA TYR A 156 -5.64 26.29 4.17
C TYR A 156 -4.15 26.30 4.52
N ARG A 157 -3.71 27.30 5.30
CA ARG A 157 -2.30 27.46 5.68
C ARG A 157 -1.87 26.41 6.70
N THR A 158 -2.74 26.10 7.66
CA THR A 158 -2.44 25.11 8.70
C THR A 158 -3.44 23.95 8.69
N SER A 159 -3.01 22.80 9.23
CA SER A 159 -3.92 21.66 9.38
C SER A 159 -5.06 21.95 10.35
N SER A 160 -4.83 22.78 11.38
CA SER A 160 -5.89 23.15 12.34
C SER A 160 -7.00 23.91 11.64
N GLU A 161 -6.66 24.98 10.91
CA GLU A 161 -7.62 25.79 10.14
C GLU A 161 -8.42 24.92 9.17
N LYS A 162 -7.76 23.99 8.47
CA LYS A 162 -8.41 23.03 7.58
C LYS A 162 -9.43 22.15 8.30
N TYR A 163 -9.08 21.59 9.47
CA TYR A 163 -9.99 20.73 10.22
C TYR A 163 -11.16 21.52 10.80
N ASP A 164 -10.93 22.75 11.27
CA ASP A 164 -11.99 23.63 11.74
C ASP A 164 -12.99 23.94 10.63
N ALA A 165 -12.51 24.27 9.42
CA ALA A 165 -13.36 24.49 8.24
C ALA A 165 -14.15 23.23 7.83
N ILE A 166 -13.50 22.05 7.82
CA ILE A 166 -14.17 20.77 7.55
C ILE A 166 -15.29 20.52 8.57
N LEU A 167 -15.01 20.73 9.87
CA LEU A 167 -16.00 20.54 10.93
C LEU A 167 -17.20 21.48 10.77
N ASP A 168 -16.95 22.76 10.48
CA ASP A 168 -18.01 23.74 10.29
C ASP A 168 -18.89 23.39 9.09
N SER A 169 -18.28 22.94 7.98
CA SER A 169 -19.01 22.43 6.81
C SER A 169 -19.88 21.22 7.14
N ILE A 170 -19.33 20.22 7.86
CA ILE A 170 -20.09 19.03 8.29
C ILE A 170 -21.24 19.43 9.22
N VAL A 171 -20.99 20.30 10.19
CA VAL A 171 -22.02 20.75 11.15
C VAL A 171 -23.13 21.51 10.44
N ASN A 172 -22.80 22.38 9.47
CA ASN A 172 -23.78 23.14 8.72
C ASN A 172 -24.63 22.25 7.80
N ALA A 173 -24.02 21.26 7.14
CA ALA A 173 -24.74 20.27 6.34
C ALA A 173 -25.64 19.38 7.21
N ASN A 174 -25.11 18.88 8.34
CA ASN A 174 -25.84 18.04 9.28
C ASN A 174 -27.05 18.76 9.90
N LYS A 175 -26.91 20.04 10.25
CA LYS A 175 -28.03 20.89 10.75
C LYS A 175 -29.17 21.01 9.73
N LYS A 176 -28.85 20.97 8.44
CA LYS A 176 -29.83 20.98 7.34
C LYS A 176 -30.36 19.59 6.99
N GLY A 177 -29.87 18.54 7.67
CA GLY A 177 -30.23 17.16 7.38
C GLY A 177 -29.54 16.54 6.16
N GLN A 178 -28.60 17.25 5.54
CA GLN A 178 -27.89 16.76 4.37
C GLN A 178 -26.94 15.61 4.76
N PRO A 179 -26.98 14.45 4.08
CA PRO A 179 -26.00 13.39 4.29
C PRO A 179 -24.61 13.83 3.84
N VAL A 180 -23.58 13.45 4.59
CA VAL A 180 -22.19 13.83 4.34
C VAL A 180 -21.28 12.61 4.33
N LEU A 181 -20.51 12.47 3.26
CA LEU A 181 -19.41 11.52 3.15
C LEU A 181 -18.07 12.28 3.19
N VAL A 182 -17.18 11.91 4.11
CA VAL A 182 -15.86 12.53 4.25
C VAL A 182 -14.76 11.53 3.91
N GLY A 183 -14.01 11.81 2.85
CA GLY A 183 -12.83 11.03 2.47
C GLY A 183 -11.58 11.44 3.24
N THR A 184 -10.82 10.47 3.72
CA THR A 184 -9.54 10.68 4.43
C THR A 184 -8.46 9.75 3.90
N THR A 185 -7.19 10.15 3.92
CA THR A 185 -6.10 9.36 3.30
C THR A 185 -5.52 8.27 4.21
N SER A 186 -5.83 8.29 5.51
CA SER A 186 -5.27 7.34 6.49
C SER A 186 -6.20 7.16 7.68
N ILE A 187 -6.13 5.97 8.30
CA ILE A 187 -6.95 5.61 9.48
C ILE A 187 -6.71 6.61 10.62
N GLU A 188 -5.46 7.04 10.82
CA GLU A 188 -5.12 8.03 11.84
C GLU A 188 -5.89 9.34 11.66
N LYS A 189 -6.00 9.85 10.42
CA LYS A 189 -6.78 11.05 10.11
C LYS A 189 -8.27 10.82 10.31
N SER A 190 -8.78 9.63 9.95
CA SER A 190 -10.19 9.27 10.16
C SER A 190 -10.54 9.25 11.66
N GLU A 191 -9.68 8.65 12.48
CA GLU A 191 -9.84 8.60 13.94
C GLU A 191 -9.70 9.98 14.58
N TYR A 192 -8.77 10.80 14.10
CA TYR A 192 -8.63 12.18 14.54
C TYR A 192 -9.89 13.00 14.26
N LEU A 193 -10.41 12.94 13.03
CA LEU A 193 -11.65 13.61 12.66
C LEU A 193 -12.85 13.07 13.46
N SER A 194 -12.91 11.76 13.68
CA SER A 194 -13.93 11.12 14.52
C SER A 194 -13.95 11.70 15.93
N LYS A 195 -12.78 11.88 16.55
CA LYS A 195 -12.67 12.51 17.89
C LYS A 195 -13.19 13.94 17.89
N LEU A 196 -12.85 14.72 16.87
CA LEU A 196 -13.32 16.10 16.73
C LEU A 196 -14.86 16.18 16.57
N LEU A 197 -15.44 15.29 15.77
CA LEU A 197 -16.89 15.19 15.59
C LEU A 197 -17.61 14.72 16.87
N LYS A 198 -17.02 13.79 17.64
CA LYS A 198 -17.55 13.39 18.96
C LYS A 198 -17.61 14.56 19.93
N ASN A 199 -16.57 15.41 19.95
CA ASN A 199 -16.54 16.61 20.79
C ASN A 199 -17.66 17.60 20.43
N LYS A 200 -18.02 17.68 19.14
CA LYS A 200 -19.16 18.47 18.63
C LYS A 200 -20.52 17.76 18.74
N LYS A 201 -20.57 16.56 19.33
CA LYS A 201 -21.76 15.71 19.50
C LYS A 201 -22.45 15.31 18.19
N ILE A 202 -21.69 15.17 17.11
CA ILE A 202 -22.19 14.68 15.81
C ILE A 202 -22.05 13.15 15.78
N LYS A 203 -23.18 12.44 15.62
CA LYS A 203 -23.17 11.00 15.37
C LYS A 203 -22.62 10.74 13.97
N HIS A 204 -21.68 9.79 13.86
CA HIS A 204 -21.05 9.45 12.60
C HIS A 204 -20.54 8.01 12.62
N ASN A 205 -20.32 7.47 11.42
CA ASN A 205 -19.69 6.17 11.20
C ASN A 205 -18.28 6.34 10.63
N VAL A 206 -17.41 5.36 10.87
CA VAL A 206 -16.03 5.35 10.36
C VAL A 206 -15.77 4.01 9.65
N LEU A 207 -15.28 4.08 8.41
CA LEU A 207 -14.99 2.95 7.55
C LEU A 207 -13.49 2.88 7.29
N ASN A 208 -12.84 1.83 7.79
CA ASN A 208 -11.39 1.71 7.80
C ASN A 208 -10.86 0.62 6.84
N ALA A 209 -11.70 0.11 5.92
CA ALA A 209 -11.38 -0.97 4.97
C ALA A 209 -10.93 -2.28 5.64
N LYS A 210 -11.41 -2.56 6.87
CA LYS A 210 -11.03 -3.76 7.63
C LYS A 210 -12.07 -4.87 7.55
N TYR A 211 -13.35 -4.52 7.37
CA TYR A 211 -14.47 -5.48 7.38
C TYR A 211 -15.46 -5.17 6.26
N HIS A 212 -15.20 -5.70 5.06
CA HIS A 212 -15.95 -5.34 3.86
C HIS A 212 -17.48 -5.54 3.97
N GLU A 213 -17.97 -6.66 4.51
CA GLU A 213 -19.42 -6.93 4.60
C GLU A 213 -20.16 -5.94 5.50
N LYS A 214 -19.63 -5.64 6.70
CA LYS A 214 -20.23 -4.68 7.62
C LYS A 214 -20.11 -3.25 7.11
N GLU A 215 -19.04 -2.93 6.37
CA GLU A 215 -18.84 -1.61 5.79
C GLU A 215 -19.85 -1.34 4.66
N SER A 216 -20.22 -2.34 3.87
CA SER A 216 -21.27 -2.22 2.85
C SER A 216 -22.63 -1.85 3.43
N GLU A 217 -23.04 -2.45 4.56
CA GLU A 217 -24.30 -2.10 5.23
C GLU A 217 -24.30 -0.63 5.70
N ILE A 218 -23.18 -0.17 6.27
CA ILE A 218 -23.04 1.21 6.73
C ILE A 218 -23.07 2.20 5.55
N ILE A 219 -22.41 1.86 4.43
CA ILE A 219 -22.39 2.70 3.22
C ILE A 219 -23.77 2.78 2.58
N ALA A 220 -24.51 1.68 2.51
CA ALA A 220 -25.86 1.67 1.94
C ALA A 220 -26.80 2.62 2.68
N ASP A 221 -26.54 2.86 3.97
CA ASP A 221 -27.28 3.80 4.82
C ASP A 221 -26.64 5.20 4.93
N ALA A 222 -25.52 5.45 4.26
CA ALA A 222 -24.84 6.75 4.31
C ALA A 222 -25.65 7.90 3.69
N GLY A 223 -26.65 7.59 2.85
CA GLY A 223 -27.55 8.58 2.23
C GLY A 223 -28.78 8.94 3.07
N LYS A 224 -28.93 8.40 4.29
CA LYS A 224 -30.05 8.75 5.20
C LYS A 224 -29.94 10.19 5.71
N TYR A 225 -31.10 10.78 6.05
CA TYR A 225 -31.19 12.15 6.56
C TYR A 225 -30.26 12.37 7.77
N GLY A 226 -29.40 13.38 7.68
CA GLY A 226 -28.44 13.74 8.74
C GLY A 226 -27.32 12.73 8.97
N SER A 227 -27.12 11.75 8.08
CA SER A 227 -26.03 10.78 8.20
C SER A 227 -24.67 11.43 7.93
N VAL A 228 -23.67 11.07 8.73
CA VAL A 228 -22.27 11.49 8.54
C VAL A 228 -21.40 10.25 8.53
N THR A 229 -20.67 10.02 7.44
CA THR A 229 -19.82 8.85 7.26
C THR A 229 -18.41 9.29 6.90
N ILE A 230 -17.41 8.76 7.60
CA ILE A 230 -16.00 8.97 7.33
C ILE A 230 -15.47 7.71 6.63
N ALA A 231 -14.88 7.86 5.46
CA ALA A 231 -14.25 6.78 4.71
C ALA A 231 -12.74 7.00 4.61
N THR A 232 -11.96 5.98 5.00
CA THR A 232 -10.52 5.95 4.74
C THR A 232 -10.27 5.42 3.33
N ASN A 233 -9.56 6.19 2.51
CA ASN A 233 -9.24 5.87 1.12
C ASN A 233 -10.48 5.48 0.31
N MET A 234 -10.53 4.24 -0.18
CA MET A 234 -11.64 3.68 -0.95
C MET A 234 -12.50 2.71 -0.13
N ALA A 235 -12.56 2.87 1.19
CA ALA A 235 -13.49 2.10 2.02
C ALA A 235 -14.93 2.34 1.52
N GLY A 236 -15.70 1.26 1.35
CA GLY A 236 -17.04 1.33 0.76
C GLY A 236 -17.11 1.28 -0.77
N ARG A 237 -15.98 1.09 -1.47
CA ARG A 237 -15.98 0.95 -2.93
C ARG A 237 -16.83 -0.23 -3.37
N GLY A 238 -17.69 0.01 -4.38
CA GLY A 238 -18.55 -1.01 -4.97
C GLY A 238 -19.94 -1.12 -4.33
N THR A 239 -20.27 -0.27 -3.34
CA THR A 239 -21.64 -0.15 -2.80
C THR A 239 -22.18 1.25 -3.09
N ASP A 240 -23.35 1.32 -3.73
CA ASP A 240 -23.99 2.59 -4.07
C ASP A 240 -24.59 3.27 -2.83
N ILE A 241 -24.43 4.59 -2.73
CA ILE A 241 -25.06 5.41 -1.70
C ILE A 241 -26.38 5.94 -2.24
N GLN A 242 -27.48 5.31 -1.84
CA GLN A 242 -28.82 5.77 -2.20
C GLN A 242 -29.30 6.85 -1.22
N LEU A 243 -29.81 7.97 -1.75
CA LEU A 243 -30.45 8.99 -0.92
C LEU A 243 -31.72 8.43 -0.28
N GLY A 244 -31.86 8.58 1.04
CA GLY A 244 -32.91 7.91 1.83
C GLY A 244 -32.49 6.56 2.44
N GLY A 245 -31.32 6.04 2.06
CA GLY A 245 -30.81 4.75 2.55
C GLY A 245 -31.35 3.54 1.80
N SER A 246 -30.88 2.35 2.19
CA SER A 246 -31.12 1.08 1.51
C SER A 246 -32.60 0.64 1.41
N ASN A 247 -33.48 1.13 2.30
CA ASN A 247 -34.92 0.80 2.33
C ASN A 247 -35.81 1.85 1.63
N GLY A 248 -35.21 2.76 0.85
CA GLY A 248 -35.85 3.97 0.31
C GLY A 248 -36.81 3.79 -0.87
N SER A 249 -37.71 2.80 -0.85
CA SER A 249 -38.85 2.76 -1.79
C SER A 249 -40.26 2.62 -1.20
N GLU A 250 -40.48 2.36 0.09
CA GLU A 250 -41.88 2.12 0.55
C GLU A 250 -42.41 2.82 1.82
N GLU A 251 -41.64 3.39 2.75
CA GLU A 251 -42.24 3.82 4.05
C GLU A 251 -42.18 5.31 4.45
N GLU A 252 -41.40 6.18 3.80
CA GLU A 252 -41.27 7.59 4.25
C GLU A 252 -42.10 8.63 3.46
N LYS A 253 -43.06 8.19 2.62
CA LYS A 253 -44.02 9.10 1.95
C LYS A 253 -45.32 9.33 2.73
N ILE A 254 -45.44 8.81 3.95
CA ILE A 254 -46.60 9.07 4.81
C ILE A 254 -46.13 9.91 5.99
N ASN A 255 -46.51 11.19 5.97
CA ASN A 255 -46.30 12.23 6.99
C ASN A 255 -45.02 13.07 6.86
N HIS A 256 -45.04 14.01 5.90
CA HIS A 256 -44.79 15.43 6.20
C HIS A 256 -45.42 16.34 5.15
#